data_AF-A0A357BPZ1-F1
#
_entry.id   AF-A0A357BPZ1-F1
#
_cell.length_a   1.000
_cell.length_b   1.000
_cell.length_c   1.000
_cell.angle_alpha   90.00
_cell.angle_beta   90.00
_cell.angle_gamma   90.00
#
_symmetry.space_group_name_H-M   'P 1'
#
loop_
_entity.id
_entity.type
_entity.pdbx_description
1 polymer ?
#
loop_
_entity_poly.entity_id
_entity_poly.type
_entity_poly.pdbx_seq_one_letter_code
_entity_poly.pdbx_strand_id
1 'polypeptide(L)'
;MARLTSEVKEVVKLNGEEVILTLRRPTNAEISDFFAKRYKPTGKQGVKDDSYAARIDLFDRLLMGVENLEDAEGKPITAERKEIIPAIWKYVVIFKNFEEGSVNIQI
;
A
#
# COMPACT_ATOMS: atom_id res chain seq x y z
N MET A 1 5.15 -19.83 -21.14
CA MET A 1 4.07 -19.50 -20.17
C MET A 1 4.54 -18.32 -19.35
N ALA A 2 3.94 -17.14 -19.54
CA ALA A 2 4.23 -16.01 -18.68
C ALA A 2 3.66 -16.31 -17.28
N ARG A 3 4.52 -16.42 -16.26
CA ARG A 3 4.04 -16.35 -14.87
C ARG A 3 3.54 -14.92 -14.68
N LEU A 4 2.24 -14.77 -14.44
CA LEU A 4 1.71 -13.57 -13.80
C LEU A 4 2.42 -13.49 -12.44
N THR A 5 3.51 -12.74 -12.37
CA THR A 5 4.16 -12.43 -11.10
C THR A 5 3.12 -11.71 -10.26
N SER A 6 2.68 -12.37 -9.18
CA SER A 6 1.61 -11.93 -8.27
C SER A 6 1.99 -10.72 -7.41
N GLU A 7 3.00 -9.97 -7.83
CA GLU A 7 3.72 -8.98 -7.07
C GLU A 7 3.68 -7.64 -7.79
N VAL A 8 3.59 -6.57 -7.02
CA VAL A 8 3.60 -5.18 -7.45
C VAL A 8 4.87 -4.57 -6.89
N LYS A 9 5.72 -4.03 -7.76
CA LYS A 9 6.92 -3.29 -7.37
C LYS A 9 6.66 -1.81 -7.58
N GLU A 10 6.74 -1.04 -6.49
CA GLU A 10 6.65 0.42 -6.53
C GLU A 10 8.03 1.02 -6.25
N VAL A 11 8.42 2.01 -7.06
CA VAL A 11 9.69 2.72 -6.91
C VAL A 11 9.42 4.09 -6.30
N VAL A 12 10.02 4.34 -5.14
CA VAL A 12 9.98 5.64 -4.46
C VAL A 12 11.35 6.29 -4.58
N LYS A 13 11.39 7.54 -5.05
CA LYS A 13 12.65 8.30 -5.16
C LYS A 13 12.91 9.07 -3.87
N LEU A 14 14.03 8.78 -3.22
CA LEU A 14 14.51 9.47 -2.01
C LEU A 14 15.88 10.07 -2.30
N ASN A 15 16.01 11.40 -2.27
CA ASN A 15 17.27 12.12 -2.51
C ASN A 15 18.02 11.72 -3.82
N GLY A 16 17.30 11.21 -4.82
CA GLY A 16 17.87 10.74 -6.08
C GLY A 16 18.14 9.22 -6.13
N GLU A 17 18.03 8.52 -5.00
CA GLU A 17 18.12 7.06 -4.91
C GLU A 17 16.74 6.41 -5.07
N GLU A 18 16.72 5.17 -5.55
CA GLU A 18 15.51 4.39 -5.79
C GLU A 18 15.29 3.36 -4.68
N VAL A 19 14.26 3.61 -3.86
CA VAL A 19 13.73 2.65 -2.88
C VAL A 19 12.70 1.77 -3.58
N ILE A 20 12.85 0.46 -3.48
CA ILE A 20 11.92 -0.49 -4.10
C ILE A 20 11.04 -1.12 -3.01
N LEU A 21 9.73 -0.93 -3.14
CA LEU A 21 8.73 -1.55 -2.28
C LEU A 21 8.06 -2.68 -3.06
N THR A 22 8.16 -3.91 -2.56
CA THR A 22 7.52 -5.07 -3.17
C THR A 22 6.29 -5.47 -2.36
N LEU A 23 5.12 -5.44 -2.99
CA LEU A 23 3.83 -5.79 -2.42
C LEU A 23 3.28 -7.03 -3.13
N ARG A 24 2.58 -7.91 -2.41
CA ARG A 24 1.72 -8.91 -3.07
C ARG A 24 0.41 -8.27 -3.52
N ARG A 25 -0.25 -8.91 -4.46
CA ARG A 25 -1.66 -8.61 -4.76
C ARG A 25 -2.53 -8.90 -3.52
N PRO A 26 -3.47 -8.00 -3.17
CA PRO A 26 -4.45 -8.26 -2.14
C PRO A 26 -5.42 -9.35 -2.58
N THR A 27 -5.93 -10.11 -1.62
CA THR A 27 -7.05 -11.02 -1.84
C THR A 27 -8.37 -10.25 -1.92
N ASN A 28 -9.41 -10.86 -2.48
CA ASN A 28 -10.76 -10.27 -2.51
C ASN A 28 -11.27 -9.92 -1.10
N ALA A 29 -10.95 -10.76 -0.10
CA ALA A 29 -11.34 -10.52 1.28
C ALA A 29 -10.66 -9.27 1.86
N GLU A 30 -9.37 -9.06 1.57
CA GLU A 30 -8.62 -7.88 2.03
C GLU A 30 -9.06 -6.60 1.34
N ILE A 31 -9.41 -6.66 0.05
CA ILE A 31 -10.01 -5.53 -0.67
C ILE A 31 -11.38 -5.17 -0.09
N SER A 32 -12.22 -6.17 0.20
CA SER A 32 -13.53 -5.95 0.81
C SER A 32 -13.40 -5.33 2.21
N ASP A 33 -12.49 -5.85 3.04
CA ASP A 33 -12.15 -5.30 4.37
C ASP A 33 -11.62 -3.85 4.27
N PHE A 34 -10.75 -3.58 3.29
CA PHE A 34 -10.26 -2.22 3.02
C PHE A 34 -11.40 -1.25 2.74
N PHE A 35 -12.33 -1.59 1.83
CA PHE A 35 -13.47 -0.71 1.51
C PHE A 35 -14.42 -0.52 2.70
N ALA A 36 -14.66 -1.56 3.49
CA ALA A 36 -15.48 -1.46 4.70
C ALA A 36 -14.83 -0.55 5.77
N LYS A 37 -13.50 -0.57 5.88
CA LYS A 37 -12.76 0.29 6.80
C LYS A 37 -12.65 1.73 6.33
N ARG A 38 -12.66 1.94 5.01
CA ARG A 38 -12.51 3.25 4.38
C ARG A 38 -13.63 4.21 4.73
N TYR A 39 -14.87 3.72 4.75
CA TYR A 39 -16.07 4.53 5.00
C TYR A 39 -16.86 3.92 6.15
N LYS A 40 -16.72 4.50 7.34
CA LYS A 40 -17.45 4.01 8.52
C LYS A 40 -18.71 4.85 8.74
N PRO A 41 -19.90 4.24 8.78
CA PRO A 41 -21.12 4.95 9.16
C PRO A 41 -20.98 5.51 10.57
N THR A 42 -21.27 6.80 10.74
CA THR A 42 -21.34 7.46 12.05
C THR A 42 -22.77 7.90 12.32
N GLY A 43 -23.42 7.20 13.25
CA GLY A 43 -24.69 7.59 13.86
C GLY A 43 -25.72 8.17 12.87
N LYS A 44 -26.39 9.26 13.27
CA LYS A 44 -27.65 9.71 12.68
C LYS A 44 -27.62 10.15 11.21
N GLN A 45 -26.46 10.35 10.56
CA GLN A 45 -26.38 10.68 9.11
C GLN A 45 -24.94 10.88 8.57
N GLY A 46 -23.90 10.55 9.33
CA GLY A 46 -22.51 10.81 8.92
C GLY A 46 -21.83 9.59 8.32
N VAL A 47 -20.84 9.83 7.46
CA VAL A 47 -19.82 8.85 7.10
C VAL A 47 -18.47 9.43 7.50
N LYS A 48 -17.71 8.71 8.31
CA LYS A 48 -16.33 9.06 8.60
C LYS A 48 -15.45 8.51 7.48
N ASP A 49 -14.67 9.41 6.87
CA ASP A 49 -13.61 9.04 5.94
C ASP A 49 -12.37 8.60 6.73
N ASP A 50 -12.13 7.30 6.78
CA ASP A 50 -10.94 6.67 7.37
C ASP A 50 -9.96 6.20 6.27
N SER A 51 -10.08 6.71 5.04
CA SER A 51 -9.32 6.21 3.88
C SER A 51 -7.80 6.27 4.07
N TYR A 52 -7.30 7.30 4.75
CA TYR A 52 -5.86 7.42 5.03
C TYR A 52 -5.34 6.25 5.88
N ALA A 53 -6.02 5.95 6.99
CA ALA A 53 -5.66 4.86 7.88
C ALA A 53 -5.88 3.48 7.23
N ALA A 54 -6.97 3.31 6.46
CA ALA A 54 -7.27 2.07 5.76
C ALA A 54 -6.19 1.72 4.72
N ARG A 55 -5.64 2.72 4.02
CA ARG A 55 -4.54 2.52 3.06
C ARG A 55 -3.25 2.08 3.76
N ILE A 56 -2.92 2.70 4.88
CA ILE A 56 -1.73 2.34 5.67
C ILE A 56 -1.83 0.89 6.16
N ASP A 57 -2.98 0.50 6.71
CA ASP A 57 -3.21 -0.89 7.15
C ASP A 57 -3.11 -1.88 5.98
N LEU A 58 -3.70 -1.55 4.82
CA LEU A 58 -3.60 -2.42 3.65
C LEU A 58 -2.14 -2.54 3.17
N PHE A 59 -1.39 -1.44 3.11
CA PHE A 59 0.02 -1.47 2.76
C PHE A 59 0.81 -2.42 3.67
N ASP A 60 0.64 -2.29 4.99
CA ASP A 60 1.41 -3.07 5.96
C ASP A 60 1.12 -4.58 5.88
N ARG A 61 -0.06 -4.96 5.38
CA ARG A 61 -0.46 -6.36 5.14
C ARG A 61 0.08 -6.92 3.83
N LEU A 62 0.26 -6.06 2.82
CA LEU A 62 0.69 -6.45 1.48
C LEU A 62 2.20 -6.38 1.28
N LEU A 63 2.90 -5.57 2.07
CA LEU A 63 4.34 -5.41 1.97
C LEU A 63 5.05 -6.75 2.23
N MET A 64 5.88 -7.15 1.27
CA MET A 64 6.70 -8.36 1.34
C MET A 64 8.19 -8.04 1.44
N GLY A 65 8.63 -6.94 0.83
CA GLY A 65 10.05 -6.58 0.76
C GLY A 65 10.26 -5.10 0.57
N VAL A 66 11.41 -4.64 1.06
CA VAL A 66 11.92 -3.27 0.92
C VAL A 66 13.40 -3.39 0.55
N GLU A 67 13.81 -2.69 -0.50
CA GLU A 67 15.20 -2.64 -0.95
C GLU A 67 15.66 -1.18 -1.01
N ASN A 68 16.95 -0.96 -0.73
CA ASN A 68 17.62 0.35 -0.77
C ASN A 68 17.00 1.41 0.16
N LEU A 69 16.53 1.00 1.34
CA LEU A 69 16.07 1.92 2.37
C LEU A 69 16.81 1.64 3.68
N GLU A 70 17.42 2.67 4.23
CA GLU A 70 18.14 2.63 5.51
C GLU A 70 17.60 3.69 6.46
N ASP A 71 17.74 3.46 7.76
CA ASP A 71 17.45 4.47 8.78
C ASP A 71 18.65 5.43 8.97
N ALA A 72 18.49 6.40 9.88
CA ALA A 72 19.52 7.40 10.17
C ALA A 72 20.84 6.80 10.71
N GLU A 73 20.82 5.56 11.18
CA GLU A 73 22.00 4.83 11.68
C GLU A 73 22.63 3.93 10.58
N GLY A 74 22.10 3.95 9.35
CA GLY A 74 22.53 3.11 8.25
C GLY A 74 22.04 1.66 8.36
N LYS A 75 21.03 1.38 9.20
CA LYS A 75 20.45 0.03 9.28
C LYS A 75 19.36 -0.14 8.23
N PRO A 76 19.32 -1.27 7.52
CA PRO A 76 18.29 -1.51 6.52
C PRO A 76 16.89 -1.51 7.16
N ILE A 77 15.95 -0.86 6.47
CA ILE A 77 14.52 -0.91 6.78
C ILE A 77 13.92 -1.98 5.88
N THR A 78 13.58 -3.13 6.48
CA THR A 78 12.96 -4.27 5.79
C THR A 78 11.44 -4.27 6.01
N ALA A 79 10.73 -5.24 5.44
CA ALA A 79 9.29 -5.41 5.68
C ALA A 79 8.94 -5.69 7.16
N GLU A 80 9.89 -6.16 7.97
CA GLU A 80 9.73 -6.36 9.41
C GLU A 80 9.76 -5.04 10.20
N ARG A 81 10.38 -4.00 9.63
CA ARG A 81 10.48 -2.64 10.19
C ARG A 81 9.58 -1.64 9.47
N LYS A 82 8.46 -2.13 8.91
CA LYS A 82 7.54 -1.35 8.08
C LYS A 82 6.91 -0.16 8.80
N GLU A 83 6.86 -0.16 10.13
CA GLU A 83 6.41 0.96 10.96
C GLU A 83 7.25 2.24 10.79
N ILE A 84 8.50 2.10 10.34
CA ILE A 84 9.43 3.23 10.11
C ILE A 84 9.16 3.88 8.76
N ILE A 85 8.57 3.16 7.80
CA ILE A 85 8.23 3.69 6.48
C ILE A 85 7.20 4.82 6.66
N PRO A 86 7.45 6.01 6.10
CA PRO A 86 6.53 7.14 6.24
C PRO A 86 5.10 6.80 5.83
N ALA A 87 4.14 7.12 6.69
CA ALA A 87 2.71 6.86 6.46
C ALA A 87 2.20 7.43 5.13
N ILE A 88 2.72 8.59 4.73
CA ILE A 88 2.40 9.21 3.44
C ILE A 88 2.85 8.36 2.24
N TRP A 89 3.97 7.64 2.31
CA TRP A 89 4.41 6.75 1.25
C TRP A 89 3.48 5.54 1.14
N LYS A 90 3.14 4.93 2.28
CA LYS A 90 2.20 3.80 2.36
C LYS A 90 0.86 4.15 1.70
N TYR A 91 0.34 5.33 2.03
CA TYR A 91 -0.87 5.90 1.44
C TYR A 91 -0.75 6.04 -0.08
N VAL A 92 0.31 6.68 -0.58
CA VAL A 92 0.49 6.95 -2.02
C VAL A 92 0.63 5.64 -2.81
N VAL A 93 1.41 4.69 -2.29
CA VAL A 93 1.65 3.39 -2.95
C VAL A 93 0.33 2.65 -3.16
N ILE A 94 -0.53 2.58 -2.14
CA ILE A 94 -1.83 1.90 -2.25
C ILE A 94 -2.75 2.62 -3.22
N PHE A 95 -2.84 3.95 -3.10
CA PHE A 95 -3.69 4.74 -3.97
C PHE A 95 -3.33 4.52 -5.45
N LYS A 96 -2.06 4.67 -5.81
CA LYS A 96 -1.59 4.50 -7.20
C LYS A 96 -1.83 3.09 -7.74
N ASN A 97 -1.52 2.07 -6.95
CA ASN A 97 -1.47 0.69 -7.46
C ASN A 97 -2.82 -0.03 -7.43
N PHE A 98 -3.75 0.39 -6.58
CA PHE A 98 -5.00 -0.35 -6.35
C PHE A 98 -6.27 0.50 -6.48
N GLU A 99 -6.16 1.83 -6.58
CA GLU A 99 -7.32 2.71 -6.67
C GLU A 99 -7.29 3.65 -7.89
N GLU A 100 -6.11 4.13 -8.29
CA GLU A 100 -5.92 5.03 -9.44
C GLU A 100 -6.04 4.31 -10.79
N GLY A 101 -6.22 2.98 -10.78
CA GLY A 101 -6.34 2.15 -11.99
C GLY A 101 -7.57 2.48 -12.85
N SER A 102 -7.33 2.64 -14.15
CA SER A 102 -8.34 2.81 -15.19
C SER A 102 -9.24 1.58 -15.33
N VAL A 103 -10.55 1.82 -15.29
CA VAL A 103 -11.56 0.78 -15.51
C VAL A 103 -11.53 0.38 -16.99
N ASN A 104 -11.00 -0.81 -17.30
CA ASN A 104 -11.14 -1.43 -18.61
C ASN A 104 -12.19 -2.54 -18.52
N ILE A 105 -13.46 -2.18 -18.76
CA ILE A 105 -14.54 -3.16 -18.85
C ILE A 105 -14.43 -3.81 -20.24
N GLN A 106 -13.89 -5.02 -20.31
CA GLN A 106 -14.13 -5.88 -21.46
C GLN A 106 -15.50 -6.54 -21.27
N ILE A 107 -16.46 -6.13 -22.10
CA ILE A 107 -17.79 -6.74 -22.22
C ILE A 107 -17.66 -7.94 -23.17
#